data_AF-A0A821MJY1-F1
#
_entry.id   AF-A0A821MJY1-F1
#
_cell.length_a   1.000
_cell.length_b   1.000
_cell.length_c   1.000
_cell.angle_alpha   90.00
_cell.angle_beta   90.00
_cell.angle_gamma   90.00
#
_symmetry.space_group_name_H-M   'P 1'
#
loop_
_entity.id
_entity.type
_entity.pdbx_description
1 polymer ?
#
loop_
_entity_poly.entity_id
_entity_poly.type
_entity_poly.pdbx_seq_one_letter_code
_entity_poly.pdbx_strand_id
1 'polypeptide(L)'
;MVIYIEACESGSMLEGLLPANINVYGTTASNAEEPSYACYYDQKRGTYLGDVYSVAWMEDSDAEQIDEETLFTQFQVAQKNTNTSHVMQYGDLNLGKHHNVSEFQGEGAQSMKSIRNPFIDRYNDLLKRDAVATVDVRVSTVSRRLASSESEVEKAALEHELVKLLNNEFVLNKLWIMANLCEIGPSNLKWNKNGITIMGNGYRSDPDPLQYAEGLFI
;
A
#
# COMPACT_ATOMS: atom_id res chain seq x y z
N MET A 1 4.57 -22.64 9.85
CA MET A 1 4.48 -21.93 8.56
C MET A 1 4.32 -20.45 8.85
N VAL A 2 4.96 -19.58 8.06
CA VAL A 2 4.83 -18.12 8.18
C VAL A 2 4.39 -17.56 6.83
N ILE A 3 3.48 -16.58 6.84
CA ILE A 3 2.94 -15.94 5.64
C ILE A 3 3.03 -14.41 5.79
N TYR A 4 3.63 -13.75 4.81
CA TYR A 4 3.64 -12.29 4.67
C TYR A 4 2.75 -11.94 3.48
N ILE A 5 1.76 -11.05 3.66
CA ILE A 5 0.79 -10.70 2.63
C ILE A 5 0.85 -9.21 2.33
N GLU A 6 1.40 -8.88 1.17
CA GLU A 6 1.31 -7.55 0.56
C GLU A 6 0.12 -7.50 -0.41
N ALA A 7 -0.96 -6.85 0.02
CA ALA A 7 -2.12 -6.56 -0.81
C ALA A 7 -3.02 -5.52 -0.12
N CYS A 8 -3.86 -4.85 -0.91
CA CYS A 8 -4.98 -4.09 -0.39
C CYS A 8 -5.93 -5.01 0.40
N GLU A 9 -6.48 -4.47 1.48
CA GLU A 9 -7.40 -5.18 2.38
C GLU A 9 -6.86 -6.55 2.83
N SER A 10 -5.53 -6.70 2.92
CA SER A 10 -4.88 -8.00 3.14
C SER A 10 -5.28 -8.66 4.46
N GLY A 11 -5.69 -7.87 5.45
CA GLY A 11 -6.30 -8.37 6.69
C GLY A 11 -7.52 -9.27 6.46
N SER A 12 -8.33 -8.98 5.42
CA SER A 12 -9.54 -9.75 5.09
C SER A 12 -9.26 -11.21 4.70
N MET A 13 -8.02 -11.51 4.31
CA MET A 13 -7.59 -12.88 3.97
C MET A 13 -7.43 -13.77 5.20
N LEU A 14 -7.22 -13.18 6.38
CA LEU A 14 -6.87 -13.90 7.62
C LEU A 14 -7.83 -13.63 8.79
N GLU A 15 -8.44 -12.44 8.83
CA GLU A 15 -9.34 -12.03 9.91
C GLU A 15 -10.55 -12.95 10.03
N GLY A 16 -10.73 -13.53 11.22
CA GLY A 16 -11.80 -14.51 11.48
C GLY A 16 -11.64 -15.86 10.76
N LEU A 17 -10.60 -16.04 9.93
CA LEU A 17 -10.39 -17.22 9.11
C LEU A 17 -9.19 -18.06 9.56
N LEU A 18 -8.09 -17.43 9.99
CA LEU A 18 -6.86 -18.13 10.38
C LEU A 18 -6.89 -18.51 11.88
N PRO A 19 -7.05 -19.80 12.24
CA PRO A 19 -7.09 -20.20 13.63
C PRO A 19 -5.69 -20.22 14.26
N ALA A 20 -5.62 -20.00 15.57
CA ALA A 20 -4.35 -19.88 16.30
C ALA A 20 -3.69 -21.23 16.67
N ASN A 21 -4.26 -22.37 16.28
CA ASN A 21 -3.84 -23.70 16.74
C ASN A 21 -3.38 -24.66 15.62
N ILE A 22 -2.98 -24.12 14.45
CA ILE A 22 -2.54 -24.91 13.29
C ILE A 22 -1.08 -24.66 12.91
N ASN A 23 -0.28 -24.05 13.80
CA ASN A 23 1.13 -23.72 13.57
C ASN A 23 1.37 -22.85 12.32
N VAL A 24 0.49 -21.86 12.13
CA VAL A 24 0.58 -20.86 11.07
C VAL A 24 0.55 -19.47 11.69
N TYR A 25 1.54 -18.65 11.36
CA TYR A 25 1.61 -17.23 11.70
C TYR A 25 1.50 -16.42 10.42
N GLY A 26 0.71 -15.34 10.43
CA GLY A 26 0.52 -14.48 9.27
C GLY A 26 0.63 -13.02 9.64
N THR A 27 1.24 -12.21 8.77
CA THR A 27 1.23 -10.75 8.86
C THR A 27 0.78 -10.15 7.52
N THR A 28 0.11 -9.00 7.60
CA THR A 28 -0.53 -8.36 6.45
C THR A 28 -0.12 -6.89 6.37
N ALA A 29 -0.01 -6.37 5.15
CA ALA A 29 0.36 -4.97 4.90
C ALA A 29 -0.68 -3.96 5.39
N SER A 30 -1.95 -4.36 5.43
CA SER A 30 -3.06 -3.52 5.83
C SER A 30 -4.10 -4.30 6.64
N ASN A 31 -5.03 -3.58 7.27
CA ASN A 31 -6.23 -4.18 7.86
C ASN A 31 -7.21 -4.65 6.75
N ALA A 32 -8.40 -5.12 7.13
CA ALA A 32 -9.38 -5.66 6.18
C ALA A 32 -10.14 -4.60 5.36
N GLU A 33 -9.93 -3.31 5.61
CA GLU A 33 -10.77 -2.21 5.10
C GLU A 33 -9.97 -1.09 4.41
N GLU A 34 -8.66 -1.24 4.28
CA GLU A 34 -7.80 -0.20 3.71
C GLU A 34 -6.77 -0.75 2.70
N PRO A 35 -6.32 0.10 1.76
CA PRO A 35 -5.35 -0.31 0.75
C PRO A 35 -3.93 -0.42 1.32
N SER A 36 -3.10 -1.19 0.63
CA SER A 36 -1.64 -1.11 0.73
C SER A 36 -1.11 0.07 -0.09
N TYR A 37 0.20 0.33 0.01
CA TYR A 37 0.83 1.50 -0.60
C TYR A 37 2.12 1.12 -1.34
N ALA A 38 2.29 1.66 -2.54
CA ALA A 38 3.53 1.60 -3.31
C ALA A 38 4.49 2.72 -2.87
N CYS A 39 5.79 2.54 -3.09
CA CYS A 39 6.85 3.52 -2.81
C CYS A 39 8.02 3.42 -3.81
N TYR A 40 8.95 4.37 -3.72
CA TYR A 40 10.14 4.46 -4.59
C TYR A 40 9.79 4.63 -6.07
N TYR A 41 9.16 5.75 -6.40
CA TYR A 41 8.95 6.14 -7.78
C TYR A 41 10.28 6.46 -8.46
N ASP A 42 10.66 5.62 -9.43
CA ASP A 42 11.84 5.83 -10.25
C ASP A 42 11.46 6.57 -11.53
N GLN A 43 11.81 7.85 -11.61
CA GLN A 43 11.47 8.72 -12.75
C GLN A 43 12.00 8.17 -14.08
N LYS A 44 13.18 7.54 -14.08
CA LYS A 44 13.81 7.00 -15.29
C LYS A 44 13.05 5.79 -15.84
N ARG A 45 12.52 4.95 -14.95
CA ARG A 45 11.72 3.76 -15.30
C ARG A 45 10.24 4.07 -15.41
N GLY A 46 9.78 5.20 -14.88
CA GLY A 46 8.38 5.62 -14.89
C GLY A 46 7.48 4.67 -14.12
N THR A 47 7.97 4.15 -12.98
CA THR A 47 7.22 3.20 -12.13
C THR A 47 7.70 3.25 -10.69
N TYR A 48 6.86 2.77 -9.78
CA TYR A 48 7.22 2.45 -8.40
C TYR A 48 8.04 1.16 -8.36
N LEU A 49 9.04 1.09 -7.47
CA LEU A 49 9.96 -0.03 -7.35
C LEU A 49 9.66 -0.96 -6.17
N GLY A 50 8.80 -0.56 -5.24
CA GLY A 50 8.42 -1.39 -4.10
C GLY A 50 7.08 -0.99 -3.51
N ASP A 51 6.70 -1.71 -2.45
CA ASP A 51 5.52 -1.49 -1.64
C ASP A 51 5.94 -1.30 -0.19
N VAL A 52 5.31 -0.35 0.51
CA VAL A 52 5.78 0.18 1.80
C VAL A 52 5.96 -0.93 2.85
N TYR A 53 5.00 -1.85 2.96
CA TYR A 53 5.12 -2.97 3.89
C TYR A 53 6.21 -3.95 3.46
N SER A 54 6.22 -4.32 2.17
CA SER A 54 7.19 -5.26 1.63
C SER A 54 8.63 -4.80 1.83
N VAL A 55 8.92 -3.55 1.49
CA VAL A 55 10.28 -3.00 1.65
C VAL A 55 10.63 -2.84 3.13
N ALA A 56 9.65 -2.51 3.98
CA ALA A 56 9.89 -2.34 5.41
C ALA A 56 10.38 -3.62 6.10
N TRP A 57 9.85 -4.80 5.76
CA TRP A 57 10.33 -6.06 6.36
C TRP A 57 11.55 -6.63 5.62
N MET A 58 11.66 -6.47 4.29
CA MET A 58 12.82 -6.98 3.55
C MET A 58 14.11 -6.24 3.90
N GLU A 59 14.05 -4.90 4.00
CA GLU A 59 15.23 -4.10 4.31
C GLU A 59 15.66 -4.22 5.78
N ASP A 60 14.70 -4.55 6.66
CA ASP A 60 14.97 -4.95 8.05
C ASP A 60 15.77 -6.26 8.09
N SER A 61 15.28 -7.31 7.41
CA SER A 61 16.01 -8.58 7.27
C SER A 61 17.40 -8.43 6.64
N ASP A 62 17.58 -7.51 5.67
CA ASP A 62 18.88 -7.23 5.05
C ASP A 62 19.87 -6.53 6.01
N ALA A 63 19.36 -5.77 7.00
CA ALA A 63 20.17 -4.93 7.87
C ALA A 63 20.47 -5.55 9.24
N GLU A 64 19.54 -6.35 9.76
CA GLU A 64 19.54 -6.89 11.12
C GLU A 64 20.14 -8.30 11.22
N GLN A 65 20.39 -8.74 12.45
CA GLN A 65 20.83 -10.11 12.74
C GLN A 65 19.61 -11.03 12.89
N ILE A 66 19.14 -11.59 11.78
CA ILE A 66 17.94 -12.44 11.73
C ILE A 66 18.04 -13.75 12.55
N ASP A 67 19.25 -14.12 12.98
CA ASP A 67 19.48 -15.24 13.91
C ASP A 67 19.14 -14.88 15.36
N GLU A 68 19.07 -13.59 15.70
CA GLU A 68 18.73 -13.06 17.03
C GLU A 68 17.38 -12.33 17.05
N GLU A 69 16.86 -11.97 15.89
CA GLU A 69 15.59 -11.28 15.75
C GLU A 69 14.40 -12.25 15.69
N THR A 70 13.38 -12.00 16.53
CA THR A 70 12.11 -12.75 16.47
C THR A 70 11.18 -12.21 15.38
N LEU A 71 10.31 -13.06 14.85
CA LEU A 71 9.25 -12.64 13.93
C LEU A 71 8.39 -11.49 14.49
N PHE A 72 8.13 -11.49 15.80
CA PHE A 72 7.37 -10.43 16.47
C PHE A 72 8.14 -9.10 16.48
N THR A 73 9.47 -9.13 16.67
CA THR A 73 10.33 -7.94 16.58
C THR A 73 10.26 -7.35 15.18
N GLN A 74 10.45 -8.17 14.14
CA GLN A 74 10.36 -7.73 12.75
C GLN A 74 8.96 -7.18 12.43
N PHE A 75 7.88 -7.82 12.93
CA PHE A 75 6.53 -7.30 12.81
C PHE A 75 6.40 -5.89 13.39
N GLN A 76 6.98 -5.62 14.57
CA GLN A 76 6.95 -4.29 15.17
C GLN A 76 7.72 -3.25 14.34
N VAL A 77 8.85 -3.64 13.74
CA VAL A 77 9.62 -2.77 12.84
C VAL A 77 8.80 -2.47 11.59
N ALA A 78 8.26 -3.50 10.92
CA ALA A 78 7.42 -3.35 9.73
C ALA A 78 6.18 -2.48 10.03
N GLN A 79 5.51 -2.70 11.16
CA GLN A 79 4.35 -1.90 11.60
C GLN A 79 4.72 -0.44 11.83
N LYS A 80 5.89 -0.17 12.41
CA LYS A 80 6.36 1.20 12.66
C LYS A 80 6.73 1.93 11.36
N ASN A 81 7.37 1.21 10.43
CA ASN A 81 7.87 1.79 9.18
C ASN A 81 6.80 1.89 8.09
N THR A 82 5.73 1.09 8.19
CA THR A 82 4.53 1.19 7.34
C THR A 82 3.54 2.18 7.94
N ASN A 83 3.81 3.48 7.80
CA ASN A 83 2.95 4.53 8.37
C ASN A 83 1.75 4.93 7.49
N THR A 84 1.54 4.23 6.38
CA THR A 84 0.47 4.49 5.41
C THR A 84 -0.74 3.56 5.56
N SER A 85 -0.58 2.43 6.25
CA SER A 85 -1.61 1.43 6.53
C SER A 85 -1.34 0.76 7.89
N HIS A 86 -2.28 -0.04 8.38
CA HIS A 86 -2.19 -0.77 9.64
C HIS A 86 -1.70 -2.20 9.37
N VAL A 87 -0.42 -2.45 9.63
CA VAL A 87 0.14 -3.80 9.57
C VAL A 87 -0.48 -4.65 10.69
N MET A 88 -1.04 -5.80 10.31
CA MET A 88 -1.74 -6.70 11.22
C MET A 88 -1.01 -8.05 11.35
N GLN A 89 -1.30 -8.79 12.42
CA GLN A 89 -0.81 -10.15 12.63
C GLN A 89 -1.94 -11.09 13.09
N TYR A 90 -1.88 -12.34 12.65
CA TYR A 90 -2.93 -13.35 12.82
C TYR A 90 -2.35 -14.74 13.07
N GLY A 91 -3.21 -15.68 13.48
CA GLY A 91 -2.84 -17.08 13.69
C GLY A 91 -2.12 -17.33 15.02
N ASP A 92 -1.16 -18.25 15.02
CA ASP A 92 -0.41 -18.64 16.21
C ASP A 92 0.66 -17.59 16.56
N LEU A 93 0.30 -16.65 17.43
CA LEU A 93 1.21 -15.60 17.89
C LEU A 93 2.38 -16.12 18.74
N ASN A 94 2.33 -17.37 19.22
CA ASN A 94 3.49 -17.95 19.91
C ASN A 94 4.63 -18.23 18.94
N LEU A 95 4.32 -18.59 17.68
CA LEU A 95 5.34 -18.67 16.63
C LEU A 95 6.05 -17.32 16.48
N GLY A 96 5.27 -16.24 16.38
CA GLY A 96 5.80 -14.88 16.27
C GLY A 96 6.79 -14.53 17.40
N LYS A 97 6.46 -14.90 18.64
CA LYS A 97 7.22 -14.51 19.83
C LYS A 97 8.47 -15.35 20.11
N HIS A 98 8.49 -16.60 19.69
CA HIS A 98 9.50 -17.57 20.14
C HIS A 98 10.38 -18.13 19.02
N HIS A 99 10.09 -17.81 17.76
CA HIS A 99 10.92 -18.22 16.64
C HIS A 99 11.59 -17.03 15.99
N ASN A 100 12.83 -17.26 15.57
CA ASN A 100 13.64 -16.24 14.92
C ASN A 100 13.34 -16.18 13.43
N VAL A 101 13.59 -15.01 12.83
CA VAL A 101 13.36 -14.76 11.41
C VAL A 101 14.15 -15.75 10.54
N SER A 102 15.38 -16.06 10.95
CA SER A 102 16.27 -17.04 10.30
C SER A 102 15.67 -18.44 10.09
N GLU A 103 14.78 -18.89 10.97
CA GLU A 103 14.12 -20.20 10.83
C GLU A 103 13.20 -20.27 9.59
N PHE A 104 12.81 -19.11 9.04
CA PHE A 104 11.89 -19.02 7.91
C PHE A 104 12.51 -18.35 6.69
N GLN A 105 13.42 -17.39 6.88
CA GLN A 105 14.05 -16.64 5.80
C GLN A 105 15.45 -17.16 5.44
N GLY A 106 15.94 -18.19 6.15
CA GLY A 106 17.24 -18.81 5.94
C GLY A 106 18.29 -18.36 6.95
N GLU A 107 19.43 -19.06 6.95
CA GLU A 107 20.56 -18.69 7.83
C GLU A 107 21.05 -17.29 7.50
N GLY A 108 21.25 -16.46 8.54
CA GLY A 108 21.90 -15.17 8.36
C GLY A 108 23.24 -15.37 7.69
N ALA A 109 23.47 -14.71 6.53
CA ALA A 109 24.79 -14.71 5.93
C ALA A 109 25.77 -14.20 6.98
N GLN A 110 26.74 -15.04 7.42
CA GLN A 110 27.74 -14.72 8.46
C GLN A 110 28.09 -13.25 8.37
N SER A 111 27.57 -12.48 9.35
CA SER A 111 27.63 -11.02 9.42
C SER A 111 28.80 -10.47 8.62
N MET A 112 28.56 -10.12 7.34
CA MET A 112 29.34 -9.06 6.75
C MET A 112 28.91 -7.87 7.58
N LYS A 113 29.66 -7.61 8.68
CA LYS A 113 29.40 -6.57 9.68
C LYS A 113 28.63 -5.47 8.99
N SER A 114 27.32 -5.42 9.25
CA SER A 114 26.40 -4.52 8.56
C SER A 114 27.14 -3.20 8.44
N ILE A 115 27.56 -2.86 7.20
CA ILE A 115 27.97 -1.50 6.93
C ILE A 115 26.66 -0.80 7.15
N ARG A 116 26.43 -0.31 8.37
CA ARG A 116 25.23 0.42 8.76
C ARG A 116 25.09 1.47 7.70
N ASN A 117 24.22 1.22 6.73
CA ASN A 117 24.34 1.87 5.45
C ASN A 117 23.89 3.30 5.74
N PRO A 118 24.74 4.33 5.61
CA PRO A 118 24.33 5.72 5.87
C PRO A 118 23.18 6.18 4.96
N PHE A 119 22.74 5.31 4.04
CA PHE A 119 21.51 5.42 3.28
C PHE A 119 20.23 5.13 4.09
N ILE A 120 20.22 4.25 5.11
CA ILE A 120 18.99 3.88 5.86
C ILE A 120 18.36 5.10 6.55
N ASP A 121 19.17 5.96 7.17
CA ASP A 121 18.68 7.20 7.81
C ASP A 121 18.16 8.23 6.79
N ARG A 122 18.69 8.24 5.56
CA ARG A 122 18.22 9.11 4.47
C ARG A 122 16.95 8.56 3.81
N TYR A 123 16.76 7.25 3.87
CA TYR A 123 15.77 6.51 3.10
C TYR A 123 14.43 6.38 3.81
N ASN A 124 14.44 6.30 5.15
CA ASN A 124 13.25 6.51 5.98
C ASN A 124 12.61 7.91 5.79
N ASP A 125 13.36 8.89 5.29
CA ASP A 125 12.84 10.21 4.89
C ASP A 125 12.36 10.25 3.43
N LEU A 126 12.78 9.30 2.59
CA LEU A 126 12.35 9.14 1.19
C LEU A 126 11.07 8.30 1.06
N LEU A 127 10.93 7.22 1.82
CA LEU A 127 9.69 6.44 1.98
C LEU A 127 8.47 7.33 2.25
N LYS A 128 8.68 8.40 3.02
CA LYS A 128 7.64 9.38 3.37
C LYS A 128 7.22 10.31 2.22
N ARG A 129 8.00 10.41 1.13
CA ARG A 129 7.83 11.48 0.13
C ARG A 129 7.08 11.05 -1.13
N ASP A 130 7.01 9.77 -1.44
CA ASP A 130 6.35 9.32 -2.67
C ASP A 130 5.35 8.17 -2.51
N ALA A 131 5.06 7.73 -1.28
CA ALA A 131 4.09 6.68 -1.05
C ALA A 131 2.72 7.02 -1.65
N VAL A 132 2.15 6.08 -2.41
CA VAL A 132 0.86 6.22 -3.08
C VAL A 132 0.05 4.95 -2.86
N ALA A 133 -1.24 5.09 -2.54
CA ALA A 133 -2.11 3.93 -2.35
C ALA A 133 -2.08 3.08 -3.62
N THR A 134 -2.04 1.75 -3.49
CA THR A 134 -1.87 0.84 -4.63
C THR A 134 -2.92 1.06 -5.73
N VAL A 135 -4.16 1.44 -5.35
CA VAL A 135 -5.25 1.79 -6.27
C VAL A 135 -4.95 3.01 -7.16
N ASP A 136 -4.14 3.96 -6.66
CA ASP A 136 -3.83 5.23 -7.32
C ASP A 136 -2.52 5.18 -8.13
N VAL A 137 -1.77 4.07 -8.06
CA VAL A 137 -0.45 3.94 -8.69
C VAL A 137 -0.49 4.26 -10.18
N ARG A 138 -1.53 3.81 -10.90
CA ARG A 138 -1.67 4.05 -12.35
C ARG A 138 -1.91 5.53 -12.65
N VAL A 139 -2.84 6.16 -11.96
CA VAL A 139 -3.13 7.59 -12.09
C VAL A 139 -1.89 8.41 -11.74
N SER A 140 -1.25 8.11 -10.60
CA SER A 140 -0.03 8.79 -10.17
C SER A 140 1.12 8.65 -11.18
N THR A 141 1.31 7.45 -11.74
CA THR A 141 2.34 7.21 -12.75
C THR A 141 2.12 8.04 -14.01
N VAL A 142 0.89 8.04 -14.55
CA VAL A 142 0.57 8.84 -15.75
C VAL A 142 0.73 10.33 -15.45
N SER A 143 0.24 10.82 -14.32
CA SER A 143 0.38 12.22 -13.90
C SER A 143 1.84 12.64 -13.75
N ARG A 144 2.69 11.81 -13.13
CA ARG A 144 4.13 12.08 -12.97
C ARG A 144 4.86 12.08 -14.32
N ARG A 145 4.51 11.17 -15.24
CA ARG A 145 5.05 11.15 -16.60
C ARG A 145 4.61 12.38 -17.40
N LEU A 146 3.35 12.79 -17.28
CA LEU A 146 2.83 13.98 -17.94
C LEU A 146 3.59 15.23 -17.49
N ALA A 147 3.78 15.38 -16.17
CA ALA A 147 4.50 16.51 -15.59
C ALA A 147 6.00 16.56 -15.95
N SER A 148 6.61 15.41 -16.26
CA SER A 148 8.05 15.33 -16.57
C SER A 148 8.37 15.21 -18.06
N SER A 149 7.38 15.00 -18.92
CA SER A 149 7.59 14.91 -20.36
C SER A 149 7.81 16.30 -20.98
N GLU A 150 8.78 16.40 -21.89
CA GLU A 150 9.03 17.60 -22.71
C GLU A 150 8.34 17.50 -24.09
N SER A 151 7.84 16.32 -24.46
CA SER A 151 7.26 16.06 -25.78
C SER A 151 5.77 16.37 -25.79
N GLU A 152 5.36 17.39 -26.54
CA GLU A 152 3.94 17.76 -26.68
C GLU A 152 3.07 16.62 -27.22
N VAL A 153 3.64 15.75 -28.07
CA VAL A 153 2.93 14.57 -28.58
C VAL A 153 2.73 13.54 -27.46
N GLU A 154 3.73 13.33 -26.60
CA GLU A 154 3.60 12.42 -25.47
C GLU A 154 2.65 12.99 -24.40
N LYS A 155 2.73 14.29 -24.11
CA LYS A 155 1.81 14.96 -23.18
C LYS A 155 0.35 14.78 -23.61
N ALA A 156 0.02 15.03 -24.88
CA ALA A 156 -1.34 14.84 -25.38
C ALA A 156 -1.82 13.39 -25.25
N ALA A 157 -0.93 12.41 -25.47
CA ALA A 157 -1.25 11.00 -25.29
C ALA A 157 -1.48 10.64 -23.81
N LEU A 158 -0.65 11.17 -22.90
CA LEU A 158 -0.75 10.96 -21.46
C LEU A 158 -1.99 11.64 -20.86
N GLU A 159 -2.35 12.84 -21.32
CA GLU A 159 -3.59 13.52 -20.94
C GLU A 159 -4.82 12.70 -21.32
N HIS A 160 -4.83 12.18 -22.55
CA HIS A 160 -5.91 11.30 -23.00
C HIS A 160 -5.99 10.02 -22.16
N GLU A 161 -4.84 9.41 -21.82
CA GLU A 161 -4.78 8.25 -20.93
C GLU A 161 -5.30 8.57 -19.52
N LEU A 162 -4.87 9.70 -18.94
CA LEU A 162 -5.30 10.15 -17.62
C LEU A 162 -6.81 10.36 -17.55
N VAL A 163 -7.38 11.09 -18.52
CA VAL A 163 -8.82 11.31 -18.63
C VAL A 163 -9.58 9.99 -18.74
N LYS A 164 -9.05 9.03 -19.49
CA LYS A 164 -9.64 7.69 -19.61
C LYS A 164 -9.65 6.94 -18.27
N LEU A 165 -8.55 6.99 -17.51
CA LEU A 165 -8.46 6.34 -16.19
C LEU A 165 -9.48 6.94 -15.21
N LEU A 166 -9.53 8.28 -15.11
CA LEU A 166 -10.46 8.99 -14.23
C LEU A 166 -11.92 8.74 -14.61
N ASN A 167 -12.23 8.69 -15.91
CA ASN A 167 -13.58 8.37 -16.37
C ASN A 167 -13.99 6.93 -16.03
N ASN A 168 -13.07 5.96 -16.12
CA ASN A 168 -13.36 4.58 -15.75
C ASN A 168 -13.68 4.46 -14.27
N GLU A 169 -12.89 5.09 -13.41
CA GLU A 169 -13.11 5.13 -11.95
C GLU A 169 -14.46 5.75 -11.62
N PHE A 170 -14.78 6.88 -12.24
CA PHE A 170 -16.07 7.54 -12.10
C PHE A 170 -17.25 6.63 -12.49
N VAL A 171 -17.14 5.90 -13.61
CA VAL A 171 -18.19 4.97 -14.06
C VAL A 171 -18.33 3.80 -13.10
N LEU A 172 -17.24 3.21 -12.63
CA LEU A 172 -17.26 2.11 -11.67
C LEU A 172 -17.92 2.54 -10.35
N ASN A 173 -17.56 3.71 -9.83
CA ASN A 173 -18.16 4.27 -8.62
C ASN A 173 -19.68 4.44 -8.76
N LYS A 174 -20.14 4.94 -9.92
CA LYS A 174 -21.59 5.05 -10.18
C LYS A 174 -22.29 3.70 -10.31
N LEU A 175 -21.68 2.74 -11.00
CA LEU A 175 -22.25 1.39 -11.13
C LEU A 175 -22.37 0.71 -9.78
N TRP A 176 -21.37 0.86 -8.92
CA TRP A 176 -21.40 0.33 -7.56
C TRP A 176 -22.54 0.96 -6.73
N ILE A 177 -22.70 2.29 -6.77
CA ILE A 177 -23.84 2.97 -6.13
C ILE A 177 -25.19 2.42 -6.64
N MET A 178 -25.32 2.23 -7.95
CA MET A 178 -26.57 1.70 -8.53
C MET A 178 -26.83 0.24 -8.11
N ALA A 179 -25.80 -0.61 -8.09
CA ALA A 179 -25.92 -2.00 -7.69
C ALA A 179 -26.32 -2.15 -6.21
N ASN A 180 -25.83 -1.25 -5.35
CA ASN A 180 -26.08 -1.27 -3.92
C ASN A 180 -27.19 -0.31 -3.48
N LEU A 181 -27.97 0.25 -4.42
CA LEU A 181 -29.00 1.25 -4.11
C LEU A 181 -30.07 0.72 -3.15
N CYS A 182 -30.40 -0.57 -3.28
CA CYS A 182 -31.35 -1.25 -2.40
C CYS A 182 -30.80 -1.47 -0.98
N GLU A 183 -29.48 -1.62 -0.83
CA GLU A 183 -28.82 -1.84 0.47
C GLU A 183 -28.49 -0.51 1.17
N ILE A 184 -27.98 0.48 0.42
CA ILE A 184 -27.60 1.80 0.93
C ILE A 184 -28.84 2.60 1.34
N GLY A 185 -29.95 2.43 0.63
CA GLY A 185 -31.17 3.20 0.82
C GLY A 185 -31.07 4.65 0.29
N PRO A 186 -32.15 5.21 -0.28
CA PRO A 186 -32.11 6.52 -0.96
C PRO A 186 -31.80 7.70 -0.02
N SER A 187 -31.99 7.54 1.29
CA SER A 187 -31.70 8.57 2.31
C SER A 187 -30.21 8.81 2.54
N ASN A 188 -29.34 7.88 2.14
CA ASN A 188 -27.89 7.97 2.34
C ASN A 188 -27.17 8.51 1.09
N LEU A 189 -27.90 8.89 0.04
CA LEU A 189 -27.35 9.46 -1.19
C LEU A 189 -27.48 10.99 -1.16
N LYS A 190 -26.35 11.69 -1.32
CA LYS A 190 -26.32 13.13 -1.60
C LYS A 190 -25.99 13.38 -3.05
N TRP A 191 -26.75 14.29 -3.65
CA TRP A 191 -26.47 14.80 -4.99
C TRP A 191 -25.71 16.11 -4.88
N ASN A 192 -24.59 16.22 -5.60
CA ASN A 192 -23.85 17.47 -5.75
C ASN A 192 -23.51 17.72 -7.23
N LYS A 193 -22.89 18.87 -7.51
CA LYS A 193 -22.47 19.28 -8.86
C LYS A 193 -21.53 18.29 -9.57
N ASN A 194 -20.89 17.38 -8.82
CA ASN A 194 -19.95 16.38 -9.30
C ASN A 194 -20.56 14.96 -9.37
N GLY A 195 -21.79 14.73 -8.86
CA GLY A 195 -22.47 13.44 -8.94
C GLY A 195 -23.21 13.02 -7.66
N ILE A 196 -23.34 11.71 -7.47
CA ILE A 196 -23.96 11.08 -6.29
C ILE A 196 -22.84 10.67 -5.32
N THR A 197 -22.96 11.03 -4.05
CA THR A 197 -22.02 10.69 -2.96
C THR A 197 -22.79 10.01 -1.83
N ILE A 198 -22.17 9.05 -1.14
CA ILE A 198 -22.82 8.35 -0.01
C ILE A 198 -22.43 9.03 1.31
N MET A 199 -23.38 9.13 2.24
CA MET A 199 -23.17 9.60 3.60
C MET A 199 -23.06 8.40 4.57
N GLY A 200 -21.90 8.22 5.20
CA GLY A 200 -21.71 7.28 6.32
C GLY A 200 -20.87 6.05 5.99
N ASN A 201 -19.98 5.73 6.94
CA ASN A 201 -18.92 4.71 7.02
C ASN A 201 -18.96 3.52 6.04
N GLY A 202 -17.86 3.37 5.29
CA GLY A 202 -17.48 2.11 4.64
C GLY A 202 -16.94 2.25 3.22
N TYR A 203 -17.17 3.38 2.55
CA TYR A 203 -16.59 3.64 1.23
C TYR A 203 -15.83 4.95 1.26
N ARG A 204 -14.56 4.90 0.85
CA ARG A 204 -13.69 6.07 0.68
C ARG A 204 -14.44 7.07 -0.19
N SER A 205 -14.73 8.24 0.35
CA SER A 205 -14.81 9.41 -0.52
C SER A 205 -13.41 9.59 -1.06
N ASP A 206 -13.17 9.14 -2.29
CA ASP A 206 -11.88 9.38 -2.94
C ASP A 206 -11.58 10.88 -2.89
N PRO A 207 -10.31 11.26 -2.69
CA PRO A 207 -9.90 12.65 -2.81
C PRO A 207 -10.41 13.22 -4.14
N ASP A 208 -10.81 14.49 -4.12
CA ASP A 208 -11.26 15.19 -5.31
C ASP A 208 -10.28 14.92 -6.46
N PRO A 209 -10.71 14.41 -7.63
CA PRO A 209 -9.85 14.28 -8.80
C PRO A 209 -9.14 15.59 -9.17
N LEU A 210 -9.72 16.73 -8.75
CA LEU A 210 -9.12 18.05 -8.89
C LEU A 210 -7.90 18.27 -7.97
N GLN A 211 -7.69 17.50 -6.91
CA GLN A 211 -6.50 17.60 -6.06
C GLN A 211 -5.22 17.24 -6.82
N TYR A 212 -5.32 16.41 -7.87
CA TYR A 212 -4.23 16.15 -8.81
C TYR A 212 -4.13 17.23 -9.92
N ALA A 213 -5.17 18.04 -10.10
CA ALA A 213 -5.23 19.13 -11.08
C ALA A 213 -4.82 20.50 -10.52
N GLU A 214 -4.82 20.69 -9.20
CA GLU A 214 -4.46 21.98 -8.57
C GLU A 214 -2.97 22.37 -8.74
N GLY A 215 -2.13 21.46 -9.24
CA GLY A 215 -0.75 21.76 -9.67
C GLY A 215 -0.55 21.89 -11.18
N LEU A 216 -1.59 21.70 -11.99
CA LEU A 216 -1.53 21.73 -13.47
C LEU A 216 -2.00 23.06 -14.07
N PHE A 217 -2.48 23.99 -13.23
CA PHE A 217 -2.88 25.34 -13.62
C PHE A 217 -2.09 26.39 -12.82
N ILE A 218 -0.76 26.44 -12.99
CA ILE A 218 0.06 27.64 -12.81
C ILE A 218 1.06 27.72 -13.95
#